data_AF-A0A2M7FRF2-F1
#
_entry.id   AF-A0A2M7FRF2-F1
#
_cell.length_a   1.000
_cell.length_b   1.000
_cell.length_c   1.000
_cell.angle_alpha   90.00
_cell.angle_beta   90.00
_cell.angle_gamma   90.00
#
_symmetry.space_group_name_H-M   'P 1'
#
loop_
_entity.id
_entity.type
_entity.pdbx_description
1 polymer ?
#
loop_
_entity_poly.entity_id
_entity_poly.type
_entity_poly.pdbx_seq_one_letter_code
_entity_poly.pdbx_strand_id
1 'polypeptide(L)' 'MYTIKRMSEFDEWIGSLRDRQTSLRLLRRLEKAQRGLLGDVAPV' A
#
# COMPACT_ATOMS: atom_id res chain seq x y z
N MET A 1 5.55 -10.13 -10.72
CA MET A 1 6.09 -8.92 -10.07
C MET A 1 5.34 -7.74 -10.64
N TYR A 2 4.56 -7.04 -9.82
CA TYR A 2 3.66 -5.99 -10.30
C TYR A 2 4.35 -4.63 -10.21
N THR A 3 4.24 -3.83 -11.27
CA THR A 3 4.68 -2.43 -11.24
C THR A 3 3.52 -1.59 -10.70
N ILE A 4 3.71 -0.98 -9.54
CA ILE A 4 2.72 -0.07 -8.97
C ILE A 4 2.93 1.32 -9.56
N LYS A 5 1.89 1.86 -10.17
CA LYS A 5 1.85 3.26 -10.60
C LYS A 5 1.75 4.14 -9.36
N ARG A 6 2.77 4.97 -9.14
CA ARG A 6 2.82 5.91 -8.02
C ARG A 6 2.02 7.16 -8.37
N MET A 7 1.22 7.63 -7.42
CA MET A 7 0.43 8.85 -7.53
C MET A 7 0.87 9.80 -6.42
N SER A 8 1.09 11.07 -6.76
CA SER A 8 1.49 12.10 -5.80
C SER A 8 0.48 12.25 -4.67
N GLU A 9 -0.81 12.16 -4.98
CA GLU A 9 -1.91 12.27 -4.03
C GLU A 9 -1.87 11.16 -2.97
N PHE A 10 -1.44 9.96 -3.36
CA PHE A 10 -1.28 8.85 -2.42
C PHE A 10 -0.12 9.08 -1.46
N ASP A 11 0.97 9.66 -1.96
CA ASP A 11 2.18 9.92 -1.17
C ASP A 11 1.97 11.07 -0.18
N GLU A 12 1.22 12.09 -0.58
CA GLU A 12 0.78 13.15 0.32
C GLU A 12 -0.19 12.61 1.38
N TRP A 13 -1.19 11.83 0.97
CA TRP A 13 -2.16 11.25 1.89
C TRP A 13 -1.49 10.34 2.93
N ILE A 14 -0.63 9.40 2.50
CA ILE A 14 0.02 8.47 3.43
C ILE A 14 0.96 9.21 4.40
N GLY A 15 1.61 10.29 3.95
CA GLY A 15 2.46 11.16 4.76
C GLY A 15 1.67 11.99 5.79
N SER A 16 0.42 12.33 5.48
CA SER A 16 -0.46 13.10 6.37
C SER A 16 -1.02 12.28 7.55
N LEU A 17 -0.93 10.95 7.51
CA LEU A 17 -1.46 10.09 8.55
C LEU A 17 -0.71 10.29 9.87
N ARG A 18 -1.42 10.77 10.91
CA ARG A 18 -0.87 10.98 12.25
C ARG A 18 -0.46 9.67 12.93
N ASP A 19 -1.20 8.59 12.68
CA ASP A 19 -0.85 7.27 13.20
C ASP A 19 0.24 6.60 12.34
N ARG A 20 1.46 6.65 12.87
CA ARG A 20 2.65 6.07 12.25
C ARG A 20 2.59 4.55 12.15
N GLN A 21 1.90 3.86 13.06
CA GLN A 21 1.79 2.41 12.99
C GLN A 21 0.90 2.00 11.82
N THR A 22 -0.19 2.73 11.61
CA THR A 22 -1.08 2.52 10.44
C THR A 22 -0.37 2.81 9.13
N SER A 23 0.37 3.92 9.01
CA SER A 23 1.10 4.24 7.78
C SER A 23 2.13 3.15 7.42
N LEU A 24 2.88 2.65 8.41
CA LEU A 24 3.84 1.56 8.20
C LEU A 24 3.17 0.25 7.77
N ARG A 25 2.00 -0.09 8.33
CA ARG A 25 1.25 -1.29 7.90
C ARG A 25 0.78 -1.18 6.45
N LEU A 26 0.30 -0.02 6.04
CA LEU A 26 -0.14 0.24 4.67
C LEU A 26 1.02 0.15 3.68
N LEU A 27 2.17 0.78 3.98
CA LEU A 27 3.37 0.69 3.15
C LEU A 27 3.86 -0.75 3.01
N ARG A 28 3.91 -1.52 4.09
CA ARG A 28 4.26 -2.95 4.03
C ARG A 28 3.27 -3.77 3.20
N ARG A 29 1.99 -3.43 3.20
CA ARG A 29 0.98 -4.11 2.36
C ARG A 29 1.18 -3.78 0.89
N LEU A 30 1.58 -2.54 0.58
CA LEU A 30 1.95 -2.12 -0.77
C LEU A 30 3.19 -2.88 -1.28
N GLU A 31 4.22 -3.02 -0.46
CA GLU A 31 5.42 -3.82 -0.78
C GLU A 31 5.08 -5.29 -1.07
N LYS A 32 4.18 -5.88 -0.28
CA LYS A 32 3.68 -7.25 -0.52
C LYS A 32 2.95 -7.35 -1.87
N ALA A 33 2.10 -6.37 -2.19
CA ALA A 33 1.40 -6.34 -3.47
C ALA A 33 2.35 -6.25 -4.66
N GLN A 34 3.42 -5.44 -4.59
CA GLN A 34 4.47 -5.38 -5.63
C GLN A 34 5.12 -6.74 -5.88
N ARG A 35 5.33 -7.51 -4.82
CA ARG A 35 5.89 -8.88 -4.87
C ARG A 35 4.91 -9.93 -5.38
N GLY A 36 3.65 -9.57 -5.61
CA GLY A 36 2.61 -10.49 -6.08
C GLY A 36 1.71 -11.05 -4.99
N LEU A 37 1.92 -10.65 -3.73
CA LEU A 37 1.10 -11.07 -2.59
C LEU A 37 -0.02 -10.03 -2.37
N LEU A 38 -1.07 -10.15 -3.19
CA LEU A 38 -2.17 -9.19 -3.21
C LEU A 38 -3.15 -9.33 -2.02
N GLY A 39 -3.04 -10.44 -1.26
CA GLY A 39 -3.97 -10.77 -0.18
C GLY A 39 -5.24 -11.43 -0.73
N ASP A 40 -6.38 -11.12 -0.13
CA ASP A 40 -7.68 -11.65 -0.56
C ASP A 40 -8.11 -10.95 -1.86
N VAL A 41 -7.94 -11.65 -2.98
CA VAL A 41 -8.30 -11.20 -4.33
C VAL A 41 -9.43 -12.00 -4.96
N ALA A 42 -9.94 -13.01 -4.23
CA ALA A 42 -11.06 -13.82 -4.71
C ALA A 42 -12.40 -13.14 -4.36
N PRO A 43 -13.39 -13.21 -5.25
CA PRO A 43 -14.76 -12.82 -4.91
C PRO A 43 -15.29 -13.74 -3.80
N VAL A 44 -15.98 -13.13 -2.84
CA VAL A 44 -16.78 -13.82 -1.81
C VAL A 44 -18.16 -14.12 -2.37
#